data_AF-W4P9S3-F1
#
_entry.id   AF-W4P9S3-F1
#
_cell.length_a   1.000
_cell.length_b   1.000
_cell.length_c   1.000
_cell.angle_alpha   90.00
_cell.angle_beta   90.00
_cell.angle_gamma   90.00
#
_symmetry.space_group_name_H-M   'P 1'
#
loop_
_entity.id
_entity.type
_entity.pdbx_description
1 polymer ?
#
loop_
_entity_poly.entity_id
_entity_poly.type
_entity_poly.pdbx_seq_one_letter_code
_entity_poly.pdbx_strand_id
1 'polypeptide(L)'
;MFDEFMETNSLYQVALSDADDDLILKYFLKAKLPDRLVEDFFTFFDVVKSPIAIRSSSLLEDSHYQPFAGIYNTYMIPYLDDRYEMLRMLSDAIKGVYASVYFRDSKAYMQATSNVIDQEKMAVILQEVVGNQYCDRYYPSMSGVARSLNYYPLGDEKAEEGTVNLALGLGKYIVDGGMTLRFSPHHPNRVLQTSEMEIALKETQTRFYALDLKNVGQNFSIDDGFNLLKLHVKEAESDGSLRYIASTYDPYDQIIRDGLYPGGRKVITFANILQHDVFPLARILQLVLKYGEQEMRRPVEIEFAANLHPDQDKKGTFYLLQIRPIVDSKDVLDEDLAQIPDEQVVLRSDKSLGHGVMNDIYDIVYVKTEGYSASNNQAIAWEIEKLNRQFLDEGKGYVLVGPGRWGSSDTWLGIPVKWPHISAARVIVEAGLTNYRVDPSQGTHFFQNLTSFGVGYFTVNAYMNDGVYNQEYLDAQPAVQETKFLRHVRFEQPMVVKMDGKKNRGVVLMPDGGQG
;
A
#
# COMPACT_ATOMS: atom_id res chain seq x y z
N MET A 1 20.44 3.56 -21.65
CA MET A 1 20.40 2.12 -21.30
C MET A 1 19.03 1.54 -21.60
N PHE A 2 17.95 2.03 -20.97
CA PHE A 2 16.58 1.59 -21.28
C PHE A 2 16.22 1.77 -22.77
N ASP A 3 16.35 3.00 -23.30
CA ASP A 3 16.04 3.29 -24.72
C ASP A 3 16.85 2.38 -25.67
N GLU A 4 18.16 2.27 -25.45
CA GLU A 4 19.06 1.38 -26.22
C GLU A 4 18.62 -0.08 -26.18
N PHE A 5 18.20 -0.59 -25.02
CA PHE A 5 17.69 -1.94 -24.86
C PHE A 5 16.38 -2.15 -25.63
N MET A 6 15.45 -1.19 -25.54
CA MET A 6 14.16 -1.25 -26.22
C MET A 6 14.31 -1.21 -27.75
N GLU A 7 15.15 -0.31 -28.27
CA GLU A 7 15.41 -0.13 -29.70
C GLU A 7 16.15 -1.31 -30.31
N THR A 8 17.27 -1.73 -29.70
CA THR A 8 18.13 -2.80 -30.23
C THR A 8 17.40 -4.13 -30.32
N ASN A 9 16.46 -4.38 -29.41
CA ASN A 9 15.66 -5.60 -29.37
C ASN A 9 14.28 -5.46 -30.04
N SER A 10 13.97 -4.29 -30.63
CA SER A 10 12.69 -4.01 -31.30
C SER A 10 11.45 -4.32 -30.43
N LEU A 11 11.53 -4.00 -29.14
CA LEU A 11 10.53 -4.42 -28.15
C LEU A 11 9.24 -3.59 -28.17
N TYR A 12 9.28 -2.34 -28.65
CA TYR A 12 8.13 -1.43 -28.63
C TYR A 12 6.85 -2.00 -29.27
N GLN A 13 6.98 -2.77 -30.36
CA GLN A 13 5.81 -3.34 -31.04
C GLN A 13 5.04 -4.32 -30.15
N VAL A 14 5.75 -5.18 -29.41
CA VAL A 14 5.12 -6.14 -28.49
C VAL A 14 4.70 -5.42 -27.21
N ALA A 15 5.55 -4.55 -26.69
CA ALA A 15 5.33 -3.80 -25.45
C ALA A 15 4.06 -2.93 -25.50
N LEU A 16 3.80 -2.25 -26.62
CA LEU A 16 2.63 -1.37 -26.79
C LEU A 16 1.37 -2.09 -27.31
N SER A 17 1.46 -3.40 -27.56
CA SER A 17 0.31 -4.19 -28.00
C SER A 17 -0.63 -4.57 -26.83
N ASP A 18 -1.79 -5.15 -27.16
CA ASP A 18 -2.72 -5.76 -26.20
C ASP A 18 -2.31 -7.19 -25.78
N ALA A 19 -1.03 -7.55 -25.94
CA ALA A 19 -0.49 -8.82 -25.50
C ALA A 19 -0.60 -8.99 -23.97
N ASP A 20 -0.84 -10.22 -23.53
CA ASP A 20 -0.83 -10.57 -22.11
C ASP A 20 0.55 -10.35 -21.47
N ASP A 21 0.57 -10.01 -20.19
CA ASP A 21 1.78 -9.69 -19.42
C ASP A 21 2.83 -10.81 -19.47
N ASP A 22 2.40 -12.08 -19.42
CA ASP A 22 3.27 -13.25 -19.57
C ASP A 22 3.97 -13.30 -20.94
N LEU A 23 3.29 -12.87 -22.00
CA LEU A 23 3.87 -12.82 -23.34
C LEU A 23 4.89 -11.69 -23.43
N ILE A 24 4.54 -10.50 -22.92
CA ILE A 24 5.46 -9.35 -22.85
C ILE A 24 6.73 -9.75 -22.10
N LEU A 25 6.59 -10.33 -20.90
CA LEU A 25 7.73 -10.77 -20.09
C LEU A 25 8.61 -11.77 -20.85
N LYS A 26 8.03 -12.75 -21.57
CA LYS A 26 8.80 -13.72 -22.38
C LYS A 26 9.63 -13.06 -23.47
N TYR A 27 9.12 -12.01 -24.13
CA TYR A 27 9.89 -11.26 -25.14
C TYR A 27 11.04 -10.49 -24.48
N PHE A 28 10.79 -9.83 -23.35
CA PHE A 28 11.80 -9.09 -22.60
C PHE A 28 12.91 -10.00 -22.06
N LEU A 29 12.57 -11.19 -21.53
CA LEU A 29 13.56 -12.15 -21.03
C LEU A 29 14.48 -12.66 -22.15
N LYS A 30 13.95 -12.86 -23.37
CA LYS A 30 14.73 -13.26 -24.55
C LYS A 30 15.61 -12.14 -25.11
N ALA A 31 15.28 -10.88 -24.84
CA ALA A 31 16.06 -9.74 -25.29
C ALA A 31 17.45 -9.72 -24.64
N LYS A 32 18.41 -9.08 -25.31
CA LYS A 32 19.79 -8.99 -24.86
C LYS A 32 20.06 -7.61 -24.25
N LEU A 33 20.61 -7.58 -23.03
CA LEU A 33 21.15 -6.35 -22.44
C LEU A 33 22.46 -5.95 -23.15
N PRO A 34 22.82 -4.66 -23.17
CA PRO A 34 24.09 -4.21 -23.77
C PRO A 34 25.31 -4.93 -23.18
N ASP A 35 26.17 -5.48 -24.04
CA ASP A 35 27.34 -6.30 -23.62
C ASP A 35 28.29 -5.56 -22.67
N ARG A 36 28.37 -4.23 -22.79
CA ARG A 36 29.19 -3.38 -21.92
C ARG A 36 28.85 -3.49 -20.43
N LEU A 37 27.61 -3.85 -20.09
CA LEU A 37 27.18 -3.96 -18.69
C LEU A 37 27.76 -5.20 -17.99
N VAL A 38 28.24 -6.19 -18.74
CA VAL A 38 28.73 -7.46 -18.17
C VAL A 38 29.94 -7.23 -17.26
N GLU A 39 30.89 -6.38 -17.68
CA GLU A 39 32.07 -6.05 -16.88
C GLU A 39 31.71 -5.24 -15.63
N ASP A 40 30.76 -4.30 -15.76
CA ASP A 40 30.25 -3.49 -14.65
C ASP A 40 29.56 -4.38 -13.60
N PHE A 41 28.73 -5.34 -14.02
CA PHE A 41 28.07 -6.29 -13.11
C PHE A 41 29.06 -7.21 -12.42
N PHE A 42 30.07 -7.71 -13.13
CA PHE A 42 31.13 -8.49 -12.49
C PHE A 42 31.84 -7.68 -11.41
N THR A 43 32.21 -6.43 -11.70
CA THR A 43 32.84 -5.53 -10.71
C THR A 43 31.94 -5.31 -9.50
N PHE A 44 30.63 -5.12 -9.73
CA PHE A 44 29.65 -4.98 -8.67
C PHE A 44 29.56 -6.23 -7.77
N PHE A 45 29.57 -7.42 -8.37
CA PHE A 45 29.55 -8.69 -7.63
C PHE A 45 30.82 -8.93 -6.80
N ASP A 46 31.93 -8.25 -7.07
CA ASP A 46 33.15 -8.38 -6.26
C ASP A 46 33.02 -7.68 -4.90
N VAL A 47 32.14 -6.66 -4.83
CA VAL A 47 31.87 -5.90 -3.60
C VAL A 47 30.62 -6.42 -2.88
N VAL A 48 29.54 -6.67 -3.64
CA VAL A 48 28.24 -7.05 -3.08
C VAL A 48 28.13 -8.57 -3.00
N LYS A 49 28.12 -9.09 -1.77
CA LYS A 49 28.07 -10.52 -1.43
C LYS A 49 26.82 -10.88 -0.64
N SER A 50 25.72 -10.20 -0.96
CA SER A 50 24.44 -10.28 -0.28
C SER A 50 23.29 -10.34 -1.31
N PRO A 51 22.08 -10.77 -0.92
CA PRO A 51 20.93 -10.71 -1.81
C PRO A 51 20.68 -9.28 -2.32
N ILE A 52 20.16 -9.17 -3.54
CA ILE A 52 20.07 -7.90 -4.27
C ILE A 52 18.62 -7.60 -4.61
N ALA A 53 18.16 -6.38 -4.32
CA ALA A 53 16.91 -5.82 -4.80
C ALA A 53 17.18 -5.03 -6.10
N ILE A 54 16.44 -5.39 -7.15
CA ILE A 54 16.42 -4.75 -8.45
C ILE A 54 15.12 -3.95 -8.51
N ARG A 55 15.23 -2.64 -8.31
CA ARG A 55 14.09 -1.73 -8.14
C ARG A 55 13.86 -0.90 -9.39
N SER A 56 12.58 -0.69 -9.71
CA SER A 56 12.15 0.34 -10.64
C SER A 56 12.45 1.73 -10.08
N SER A 57 12.89 2.62 -10.96
CA SER A 57 13.00 4.06 -10.72
C SER A 57 12.57 4.75 -12.02
N SER A 58 11.26 4.90 -12.13
CA SER A 58 10.63 5.50 -13.31
C SER A 58 10.64 7.02 -13.23
N LEU A 59 10.57 7.71 -14.38
CA LEU A 59 10.53 9.18 -14.41
C LEU A 59 9.32 9.74 -13.64
N LEU A 60 8.21 9.01 -13.69
CA LEU A 60 6.98 9.39 -13.03
C LEU A 60 6.98 9.08 -11.52
N GLU A 61 7.60 7.97 -11.09
CA GLU A 61 7.78 7.67 -9.65
C GLU A 61 8.60 8.75 -8.94
N ASP A 62 9.58 9.33 -9.65
CA ASP A 62 10.45 10.39 -9.15
C ASP A 62 9.84 11.80 -9.30
N SER A 63 8.59 11.91 -9.78
CA SER A 63 7.90 13.19 -9.93
C SER A 63 7.55 13.82 -8.58
N HIS A 64 7.99 15.06 -8.37
CA HIS A 64 7.68 15.82 -7.15
C HIS A 64 6.19 16.16 -6.96
N TYR A 65 5.39 16.14 -8.03
CA TYR A 65 3.99 16.58 -8.00
C TYR A 65 2.99 15.44 -8.09
N GLN A 66 3.42 14.30 -8.63
CA GLN A 66 2.61 13.09 -8.78
C GLN A 66 3.51 11.86 -8.54
N PRO A 67 4.06 11.69 -7.32
CA PRO A 67 4.90 10.53 -7.01
C PRO A 67 4.03 9.28 -6.98
N PHE A 68 4.50 8.22 -7.65
CA PHE A 68 3.76 6.98 -7.78
C PHE A 68 4.33 5.87 -6.90
N ALA A 69 3.47 4.91 -6.57
CA ALA A 69 3.85 3.85 -5.67
C ALA A 69 3.28 2.50 -6.09
N GLY A 70 4.18 1.50 -6.22
CA GLY A 70 3.83 0.10 -6.41
C GLY A 70 3.23 -0.25 -7.77
N ILE A 71 3.53 0.53 -8.82
CA ILE A 71 3.05 0.26 -10.19
C ILE A 71 3.98 -0.69 -10.93
N TYR A 72 5.28 -0.56 -10.70
CA TYR A 72 6.30 -1.34 -11.37
C TYR A 72 6.89 -2.37 -10.41
N ASN A 73 7.41 -3.45 -10.98
CA ASN A 73 7.88 -4.58 -10.20
C ASN A 73 9.26 -4.30 -9.59
N THR A 74 9.45 -4.77 -8.36
CA THR A 74 10.77 -4.90 -7.74
C THR A 74 11.07 -6.37 -7.56
N TYR A 75 12.18 -6.84 -8.14
CA TYR A 75 12.62 -8.22 -7.98
C TYR A 75 13.76 -8.28 -6.97
N MET A 76 13.63 -9.12 -5.95
CA MET A 76 14.78 -9.48 -5.10
C MET A 76 15.43 -10.74 -5.68
N ILE A 77 16.73 -10.94 -5.55
CA ILE A 77 17.40 -12.18 -5.97
C ILE A 77 18.42 -12.60 -4.91
N PRO A 78 18.61 -13.91 -4.67
CA PRO A 78 19.63 -14.38 -3.75
C PRO A 78 21.04 -14.10 -4.30
N TYR A 79 22.04 -14.14 -3.41
CA TYR A 79 23.45 -14.14 -3.82
C TYR A 79 23.88 -15.56 -4.23
N LEU A 80 24.54 -15.67 -5.38
CA LEU A 80 25.09 -16.93 -5.90
C LEU A 80 26.61 -16.82 -6.07
N ASP A 81 27.34 -17.86 -5.66
CA ASP A 81 28.80 -17.92 -5.85
C ASP A 81 29.21 -18.06 -7.32
N ASP A 82 28.37 -18.72 -8.13
CA ASP A 82 28.57 -18.77 -9.57
C ASP A 82 28.22 -17.41 -10.20
N ARG A 83 29.25 -16.67 -10.59
CA ARG A 83 29.11 -15.33 -11.17
C ARG A 83 28.32 -15.32 -12.48
N TYR A 84 28.33 -16.40 -13.26
CA TYR A 84 27.58 -16.46 -14.53
C TYR A 84 26.09 -16.70 -14.27
N GLU A 85 25.75 -17.56 -13.31
CA GLU A 85 24.35 -17.70 -12.86
C GLU A 85 23.84 -16.42 -12.19
N MET A 86 24.69 -15.75 -11.39
CA MET A 86 24.36 -14.45 -10.81
C MET A 86 24.11 -13.39 -11.89
N LEU A 87 24.96 -13.34 -12.93
CA LEU A 87 24.78 -12.45 -14.08
C LEU A 87 23.48 -12.75 -14.83
N ARG A 88 23.16 -14.02 -15.06
CA ARG A 88 21.92 -14.44 -15.71
C ARG A 88 20.71 -13.97 -14.89
N MET A 89 20.69 -14.26 -13.60
CA MET A 89 19.58 -13.93 -12.71
C MET A 89 19.40 -12.41 -12.55
N LEU A 90 20.51 -11.65 -12.42
CA LEU A 90 20.47 -10.18 -12.40
C LEU A 90 19.92 -9.63 -13.73
N SER A 91 20.38 -10.18 -14.85
CA SER A 91 19.93 -9.75 -16.18
C SER A 91 18.43 -10.01 -16.38
N ASP A 92 17.95 -11.18 -15.98
CA ASP A 92 16.53 -11.54 -16.04
C ASP A 92 15.68 -10.64 -15.13
N ALA A 93 16.18 -10.32 -13.92
CA ALA A 93 15.53 -9.37 -13.02
C ALA A 93 15.42 -7.96 -13.62
N ILE A 94 16.49 -7.41 -14.21
CA ILE A 94 16.49 -6.10 -14.87
C ILE A 94 15.48 -6.08 -16.02
N LYS A 95 15.48 -7.12 -16.86
CA LYS A 95 14.53 -7.25 -17.98
C LYS A 95 13.08 -7.36 -17.48
N GLY A 96 12.87 -8.04 -16.36
CA GLY A 96 11.57 -8.11 -15.68
C GLY A 96 11.08 -6.74 -15.24
N VAL A 97 11.96 -5.93 -14.63
CA VAL A 97 11.62 -4.53 -14.25
C VAL A 97 11.24 -3.72 -15.50
N TYR A 98 12.01 -3.83 -16.58
CA TYR A 98 11.68 -3.17 -17.85
C TYR A 98 10.36 -3.65 -18.46
N ALA A 99 10.07 -4.95 -18.39
CA ALA A 99 8.81 -5.50 -18.88
C ALA A 99 7.61 -4.94 -18.10
N SER A 100 7.78 -4.75 -16.78
CA SER A 100 6.72 -4.27 -15.88
C SER A 100 6.17 -2.89 -16.25
N VAL A 101 6.93 -2.06 -16.99
CA VAL A 101 6.44 -0.78 -17.54
C VAL A 101 5.23 -0.97 -18.43
N TYR A 102 5.16 -2.10 -19.12
CA TYR A 102 4.19 -2.37 -20.18
C TYR A 102 3.14 -3.40 -19.78
N PHE A 103 3.09 -3.78 -18.50
CA PHE A 103 2.04 -4.66 -17.99
C PHE A 103 0.68 -3.95 -17.97
N ARG A 104 -0.38 -4.74 -17.92
CA ARG A 104 -1.77 -4.25 -17.98
C ARG A 104 -2.08 -3.24 -16.88
N ASP A 105 -1.61 -3.51 -15.66
CA ASP A 105 -1.81 -2.63 -14.50
C ASP A 105 -1.15 -1.25 -14.73
N SER A 106 0.07 -1.24 -15.28
CA SER A 106 0.83 -0.02 -15.60
C SER A 106 0.26 0.73 -16.82
N LYS A 107 -0.24 0.02 -17.84
CA LYS A 107 -0.93 0.63 -18.99
C LYS A 107 -2.24 1.31 -18.58
N ALA A 108 -3.08 0.61 -17.82
CA ALA A 108 -4.34 1.15 -17.32
C ALA A 108 -4.12 2.40 -16.45
N TYR A 109 -3.01 2.40 -15.71
CA TYR A 109 -2.58 3.54 -14.93
C TYR A 109 -2.23 4.78 -15.79
N MET A 110 -1.42 4.58 -16.82
CA MET A 110 -1.03 5.66 -17.75
C MET A 110 -2.25 6.30 -18.41
N GLN A 111 -3.22 5.47 -18.81
CA GLN A 111 -4.50 5.94 -19.34
C GLN A 111 -5.26 6.81 -18.32
N ALA A 112 -5.35 6.37 -17.06
CA ALA A 112 -6.04 7.11 -16.02
C ALA A 112 -5.39 8.47 -15.67
N THR A 113 -4.07 8.59 -15.83
CA THR A 113 -3.33 9.85 -15.62
C THR A 113 -3.29 10.78 -16.83
N SER A 114 -3.83 10.35 -17.98
CA SER A 114 -3.62 11.02 -19.28
C SER A 114 -2.14 11.17 -19.68
N ASN A 115 -1.25 10.35 -19.10
CA ASN A 115 0.17 10.31 -19.47
C ASN A 115 0.38 9.40 -20.69
N VAL A 116 1.44 9.70 -21.46
CA VAL A 116 1.79 8.92 -22.65
C VAL A 116 2.83 7.87 -22.27
N ILE A 117 2.46 6.59 -22.36
CA ILE A 117 3.35 5.47 -22.02
C ILE A 117 4.65 5.46 -22.83
N ASP A 118 4.62 6.00 -24.06
CA ASP A 118 5.80 6.11 -24.94
C ASP A 118 6.88 7.06 -24.40
N GLN A 119 6.53 7.95 -23.47
CA GLN A 119 7.47 8.86 -22.82
C GLN A 119 8.05 8.29 -21.52
N GLU A 120 7.53 7.16 -21.05
CA GLU A 120 8.00 6.55 -19.81
C GLU A 120 9.38 5.94 -19.99
N LYS A 121 10.28 6.24 -19.04
CA LYS A 121 11.64 5.69 -19.03
C LYS A 121 11.94 5.09 -17.68
N MET A 122 12.57 3.93 -17.71
CA MET A 122 12.86 3.18 -16.51
C MET A 122 14.38 3.16 -16.23
N ALA A 123 14.79 3.79 -15.14
CA ALA A 123 16.06 3.47 -14.50
C ALA A 123 15.89 2.24 -13.60
N VAL A 124 17.00 1.56 -13.33
CA VAL A 124 17.02 0.40 -12.42
C VAL A 124 18.05 0.64 -11.34
N ILE A 125 17.62 0.50 -10.09
CA ILE A 125 18.48 0.63 -8.92
C ILE A 125 18.83 -0.77 -8.41
N LEU A 126 20.12 -1.04 -8.25
CA LEU A 126 20.64 -2.25 -7.62
C LEU A 126 21.02 -1.92 -6.18
N GLN A 127 20.39 -2.60 -5.23
CA GLN A 127 20.59 -2.34 -3.80
C GLN A 127 20.68 -3.64 -3.01
N GLU A 128 21.55 -3.70 -2.00
CA GLU A 128 21.56 -4.83 -1.06
C GLU A 128 20.22 -4.95 -0.33
N VAL A 129 19.67 -6.16 -0.27
CA VAL A 129 18.48 -6.44 0.53
C VAL A 129 18.88 -6.36 1.99
N VAL A 130 18.15 -5.58 2.79
CA VAL A 130 18.38 -5.53 4.23
C VAL A 130 17.83 -6.80 4.87
N GLY A 131 18.69 -7.57 5.54
CA GLY A 131 18.26 -8.71 6.32
C GLY A 131 19.38 -9.50 6.96
N ASN A 132 19.02 -10.59 7.62
CA ASN A 132 19.93 -11.62 8.07
C ASN A 132 19.56 -12.95 7.41
N GLN A 133 20.53 -13.83 7.22
CA GLN A 133 20.31 -15.18 6.72
C GLN A 133 19.96 -16.14 7.86
N TYR A 134 18.85 -16.85 7.70
CA TYR A 134 18.36 -17.91 8.58
C TYR A 134 18.17 -19.20 7.76
N CYS A 135 19.21 -20.04 7.76
CA CYS A 135 19.29 -21.20 6.87
C CYS A 135 19.09 -20.79 5.39
N ASP A 136 17.95 -21.16 4.81
CA ASP A 136 17.59 -20.92 3.41
C ASP A 136 16.67 -19.69 3.24
N ARG A 137 16.53 -18.87 4.28
CA ARG A 137 15.62 -17.72 4.32
C ARG A 137 16.39 -16.45 4.61
N TYR A 138 15.98 -15.34 4.02
CA TYR A 138 16.63 -14.05 4.26
C TYR A 138 15.60 -12.94 4.51
N TYR A 139 15.67 -12.29 5.67
CA TYR A 139 14.72 -11.23 6.04
C TYR A 139 15.26 -10.34 7.18
N PRO A 140 14.80 -9.08 7.28
CA PRO A 140 15.19 -8.18 8.38
C PRO A 140 14.41 -8.47 9.65
N SER A 141 14.96 -8.02 10.79
CA SER A 141 14.25 -8.11 12.08
C SER A 141 12.92 -7.35 12.05
N MET A 142 12.89 -6.20 11.37
CA MET A 142 11.67 -5.46 11.11
C MET A 142 11.79 -4.57 9.87
N SER A 143 10.65 -4.25 9.29
CA SER A 143 10.48 -3.25 8.25
C SER A 143 9.30 -2.35 8.58
N GLY A 144 9.29 -1.14 8.01
CA GLY A 144 8.24 -0.18 8.29
C GLY A 144 8.07 0.88 7.22
N VAL A 145 6.87 1.48 7.26
CA VAL A 145 6.52 2.67 6.49
C VAL A 145 6.12 3.75 7.49
N ALA A 146 6.78 4.91 7.43
CA ALA A 146 6.50 6.03 8.31
C ALA A 146 6.12 7.28 7.52
N ARG A 147 5.15 8.04 8.01
CA ARG A 147 4.66 9.28 7.41
C ARG A 147 4.76 10.40 8.42
N SER A 148 5.19 11.58 7.97
CA SER A 148 5.21 12.78 8.83
C SER A 148 3.81 13.32 9.12
N LEU A 149 2.82 12.94 8.30
CA LEU A 149 1.42 13.28 8.48
C LEU A 149 0.58 12.05 8.85
N ASN A 150 -0.20 12.18 9.90
CA ASN A 150 -1.14 11.19 10.39
C ASN A 150 -2.57 11.70 10.18
N TYR A 151 -3.29 11.13 9.22
CA TYR A 151 -4.64 11.62 8.93
C TYR A 151 -5.73 11.01 9.83
N TYR A 152 -5.41 9.96 10.59
CA TYR A 152 -6.31 9.38 11.60
C TYR A 152 -5.63 9.39 12.97
N PRO A 153 -5.42 10.58 13.58
CA PRO A 153 -4.88 10.68 14.94
C PRO A 153 -5.82 9.99 15.94
N LEU A 154 -5.21 9.28 16.89
CA LEU A 154 -5.92 8.53 17.92
C LEU A 154 -5.71 9.19 19.29
N GLY A 155 -6.79 9.44 20.01
CA GLY A 155 -6.73 10.06 21.35
C GLY A 155 -6.13 11.46 21.30
N ASP A 156 -4.99 11.66 21.98
CA ASP A 156 -4.29 12.96 22.05
C ASP A 156 -3.25 13.17 20.94
N GLU A 157 -3.09 12.21 20.02
CA GLU A 157 -2.17 12.35 18.89
C GLU A 157 -2.56 13.55 18.00
N LYS A 158 -1.56 14.19 17.41
CA LYS A 158 -1.76 15.23 16.40
C LYS A 158 -1.45 14.74 15.00
N ALA A 159 -1.99 15.43 14.00
CA ALA A 159 -1.73 15.09 12.61
C ALA A 159 -0.23 15.21 12.26
N GLU A 160 0.44 16.24 12.79
CA GLU A 160 1.86 16.53 12.54
C GLU A 160 2.82 15.62 13.33
N GLU A 161 2.29 14.78 14.22
CA GLU A 161 3.11 13.83 15.00
C GLU A 161 3.41 12.53 14.23
N GLY A 162 2.86 12.39 13.02
CA GLY A 162 3.14 11.30 12.11
C GLY A 162 2.63 9.93 12.56
N THR A 163 2.71 8.96 11.66
CA THR A 163 2.27 7.58 11.89
C THR A 163 3.23 6.58 11.26
N VAL A 164 3.37 5.42 11.88
CA VAL A 164 4.26 4.34 11.47
C VAL A 164 3.48 3.04 11.44
N ASN A 165 3.64 2.29 10.36
CA ASN A 165 3.28 0.88 10.30
C ASN A 165 4.55 0.03 10.37
N LEU A 166 4.57 -0.95 11.26
CA LEU A 166 5.73 -1.79 11.53
C LEU A 166 5.35 -3.27 11.34
N ALA A 167 6.25 -4.05 10.75
CA ALA A 167 6.08 -5.47 10.52
C ALA A 167 7.39 -6.24 10.72
N LEU A 168 7.26 -7.53 11.07
CA LEU A 168 8.34 -8.50 10.99
C LEU A 168 8.57 -8.88 9.53
N GLY A 169 9.84 -9.04 9.13
CA GLY A 169 10.25 -9.51 7.81
C GLY A 169 10.27 -8.40 6.77
N LEU A 170 10.20 -8.79 5.49
CA LEU A 170 10.34 -7.87 4.36
C LEU A 170 9.16 -6.88 4.25
N GLY A 171 9.48 -5.64 3.89
CA GLY A 171 8.52 -4.51 3.80
C GLY A 171 7.37 -4.71 2.82
N LYS A 172 7.51 -5.62 1.84
CA LYS A 172 6.42 -6.02 0.94
C LYS A 172 5.17 -6.46 1.70
N TYR A 173 5.32 -6.96 2.94
CA TYR A 173 4.19 -7.34 3.78
C TYR A 173 3.28 -6.15 4.12
N ILE A 174 3.86 -4.97 4.34
CA ILE A 174 3.13 -3.73 4.63
C ILE A 174 2.49 -3.20 3.34
N VAL A 175 3.27 -3.22 2.25
CA VAL A 175 2.84 -2.78 0.91
C VAL A 175 1.60 -3.54 0.44
N ASP A 176 1.59 -4.87 0.60
CA ASP A 176 0.49 -5.76 0.23
C ASP A 176 -0.73 -5.68 1.18
N GLY A 177 -0.74 -4.74 2.14
CA GLY A 177 -1.83 -4.57 3.10
C GLY A 177 -1.91 -5.67 4.16
N GLY A 178 -0.77 -6.25 4.53
CA GLY A 178 -0.68 -7.20 5.63
C GLY A 178 -1.03 -6.59 6.99
N MET A 179 -1.12 -7.44 8.02
CA MET A 179 -1.50 -7.02 9.37
C MET A 179 -0.28 -6.46 10.12
N THR A 180 -0.22 -5.13 10.25
CA THR A 180 0.91 -4.39 10.81
C THR A 180 0.60 -3.80 12.18
N LEU A 181 1.65 -3.46 12.93
CA LEU A 181 1.53 -2.70 14.18
C LEU A 181 1.64 -1.20 13.88
N ARG A 182 0.62 -0.42 14.24
CA ARG A 182 0.56 1.03 14.00
C ARG A 182 0.88 1.82 15.27
N PHE A 183 1.75 2.81 15.18
CA PHE A 183 2.05 3.73 16.29
C PHE A 183 2.45 5.13 15.81
N SER A 184 2.37 6.14 16.68
CA SER A 184 2.99 7.45 16.41
C SER A 184 4.41 7.49 16.99
N PRO A 185 5.44 7.97 16.26
CA PRO A 185 6.78 8.14 16.79
C PRO A 185 6.85 8.99 18.05
N HIS A 186 5.90 9.90 18.28
CA HIS A 186 5.83 10.75 19.47
C HIS A 186 5.16 10.05 20.66
N HIS A 187 4.39 8.99 20.41
CA HIS A 187 3.68 8.20 21.40
C HIS A 187 3.93 6.68 21.22
N PRO A 188 5.19 6.22 21.24
CA PRO A 188 5.52 4.84 20.88
C PRO A 188 4.92 3.78 21.82
N ASN A 189 4.62 4.16 23.06
CA ASN A 189 4.00 3.30 24.06
C ASN A 189 2.46 3.21 23.97
N ARG A 190 1.82 3.98 23.07
CA ARG A 190 0.35 3.99 22.90
C ARG A 190 -0.05 3.19 21.65
N VAL A 191 0.03 1.87 21.75
CA VAL A 191 -0.32 0.96 20.66
C VAL A 191 -1.68 0.32 20.93
N LEU A 192 -2.70 0.69 20.14
CA LEU A 192 -4.06 0.17 20.29
C LEU A 192 -4.14 -1.34 20.08
N GLN A 193 -3.40 -1.86 19.11
CA GLN A 193 -3.39 -3.30 18.82
C GLN A 193 -2.90 -4.14 20.00
N THR A 194 -2.20 -3.55 20.97
CA THR A 194 -1.70 -4.26 22.16
C THR A 194 -2.30 -3.73 23.46
N SER A 195 -3.40 -2.97 23.40
CA SER A 195 -4.05 -2.41 24.59
C SER A 195 -4.76 -3.48 25.42
N GLU A 196 -5.38 -4.44 24.76
CA GLU A 196 -6.09 -5.57 25.35
C GLU A 196 -5.58 -6.89 24.79
N MET A 197 -5.63 -7.94 25.61
CA MET A 197 -5.09 -9.26 25.26
C MET A 197 -5.82 -9.89 24.05
N GLU A 198 -7.15 -9.84 24.02
CA GLU A 198 -7.95 -10.35 22.91
C GLU A 198 -7.67 -9.59 21.59
N ILE A 199 -7.53 -8.26 21.68
CA ILE A 199 -7.16 -7.42 20.53
C ILE A 199 -5.77 -7.81 20.03
N ALA A 200 -4.79 -7.95 20.92
CA ALA A 200 -3.43 -8.33 20.55
C ALA A 200 -3.36 -9.72 19.88
N LEU A 201 -4.15 -10.68 20.33
CA LEU A 201 -4.17 -12.01 19.72
C LEU A 201 -4.82 -12.03 18.33
N LYS A 202 -5.68 -11.07 18.04
CA LYS A 202 -6.42 -10.97 16.78
C LYS A 202 -5.74 -10.04 15.76
N GLU A 203 -5.27 -8.89 16.22
CA GLU A 203 -4.83 -7.76 15.40
C GLU A 203 -3.29 -7.63 15.30
N THR A 204 -2.54 -8.68 15.69
CA THR A 204 -1.08 -8.72 15.50
C THR A 204 -0.64 -9.76 14.47
N GLN A 205 0.42 -9.43 13.76
CA GLN A 205 0.99 -10.20 12.66
C GLN A 205 1.11 -11.70 12.96
N THR A 206 0.54 -12.54 12.07
CA THR A 206 0.62 -14.01 12.15
C THR A 206 1.50 -14.63 11.07
N ARG A 207 1.80 -13.85 10.01
CA ARG A 207 2.61 -14.24 8.86
C ARG A 207 3.56 -13.13 8.45
N PHE A 208 4.66 -13.46 7.81
CA PHE A 208 5.64 -12.49 7.31
C PHE A 208 6.21 -12.94 5.96
N TYR A 209 6.86 -12.01 5.25
CA TYR A 209 7.62 -12.34 4.05
C TYR A 209 9.12 -12.47 4.32
N ALA A 210 9.72 -13.48 3.72
CA ALA A 210 11.17 -13.68 3.65
C ALA A 210 11.58 -14.01 2.22
N LEU A 211 12.81 -13.70 1.84
CA LEU A 211 13.38 -14.10 0.56
C LEU A 211 13.78 -15.58 0.61
N ASP A 212 13.40 -16.35 -0.41
CA ASP A 212 13.83 -17.73 -0.62
C ASP A 212 15.23 -17.76 -1.22
N LEU A 213 16.22 -18.31 -0.49
CA LEU A 213 17.58 -18.44 -0.99
C LEU A 213 17.78 -19.66 -1.89
N LYS A 214 16.83 -20.61 -1.94
CA LYS A 214 16.90 -21.78 -2.83
C LYS A 214 16.38 -21.48 -4.24
N ASN A 215 15.51 -20.49 -4.38
CA ASN A 215 14.93 -20.15 -5.67
C ASN A 215 15.92 -19.33 -6.52
N VAL A 216 16.69 -20.03 -7.35
CA VAL A 216 17.67 -19.45 -8.29
C VAL A 216 17.06 -18.93 -9.60
N GLY A 217 15.79 -18.50 -9.57
CA GLY A 217 15.14 -17.84 -10.70
C GLY A 217 14.74 -18.77 -11.86
N GLN A 218 14.50 -20.06 -11.60
CA GLN A 218 14.04 -21.00 -12.63
C GLN A 218 12.59 -20.73 -13.08
N ASN A 219 11.80 -20.05 -12.24
CA ASN A 219 10.40 -19.70 -12.50
C ASN A 219 10.20 -18.18 -12.44
N PHE A 220 10.99 -17.42 -13.21
CA PHE A 220 10.81 -15.96 -13.29
C PHE A 220 9.38 -15.65 -13.78
N SER A 221 8.68 -14.79 -13.05
CA SER A 221 7.23 -14.56 -13.23
C SER A 221 6.90 -13.07 -13.28
N ILE A 222 5.68 -12.77 -13.75
CA ILE A 222 5.06 -11.44 -13.64
C ILE A 222 4.81 -11.04 -12.19
N ASP A 223 4.69 -12.02 -11.28
CA ASP A 223 4.59 -11.79 -9.84
C ASP A 223 5.98 -11.41 -9.27
N ASP A 224 6.10 -10.19 -8.77
CA ASP A 224 7.32 -9.66 -8.16
C ASP A 224 7.64 -10.33 -6.80
N GLY A 225 6.69 -11.09 -6.25
CA GLY A 225 6.87 -11.95 -5.09
C GLY A 225 7.23 -13.41 -5.40
N PHE A 226 7.58 -13.76 -6.66
CA PHE A 226 7.77 -15.16 -7.07
C PHE A 226 8.80 -15.96 -6.25
N ASN A 227 9.75 -15.27 -5.61
CA ASN A 227 10.77 -15.86 -4.76
C ASN A 227 10.67 -15.42 -3.30
N LEU A 228 9.50 -14.93 -2.89
CA LEU A 228 9.21 -14.60 -1.52
C LEU A 228 8.38 -15.71 -0.86
N LEU A 229 8.80 -16.10 0.33
CA LEU A 229 8.11 -17.06 1.18
C LEU A 229 7.17 -16.31 2.11
N LYS A 230 5.88 -16.67 2.10
CA LYS A 230 4.90 -16.20 3.09
C LYS A 230 4.86 -17.18 4.27
N LEU A 231 5.63 -16.91 5.31
CA LEU A 231 5.86 -17.82 6.44
C LEU A 231 4.99 -17.46 7.65
N HIS A 232 4.74 -18.43 8.54
CA HIS A 232 4.11 -18.18 9.84
C HIS A 232 5.14 -17.69 10.86
N VAL A 233 4.72 -16.87 11.82
CA VAL A 233 5.61 -16.35 12.90
C VAL A 233 6.35 -17.46 13.67
N LYS A 234 5.78 -18.67 13.75
CA LYS A 234 6.44 -19.85 14.36
C LYS A 234 7.77 -20.23 13.66
N GLU A 235 7.88 -19.96 12.37
CA GLU A 235 9.14 -20.15 11.63
C GLU A 235 10.21 -19.17 12.11
N ALA A 236 9.84 -17.90 12.33
CA ALA A 236 10.74 -16.89 12.89
C ALA A 236 11.14 -17.19 14.34
N GLU A 237 10.25 -17.83 15.11
CA GLU A 237 10.60 -18.35 16.45
C GLU A 237 11.71 -19.41 16.35
N SER A 238 11.60 -20.32 15.39
CA SER A 238 12.60 -21.37 15.14
C SER A 238 13.93 -20.80 14.65
N ASP A 239 13.89 -19.68 13.92
CA ASP A 239 15.06 -18.93 13.47
C ASP A 239 15.75 -18.13 14.59
N GLY A 240 15.12 -18.00 15.76
CA GLY A 240 15.62 -17.18 16.87
C GLY A 240 15.54 -15.66 16.63
N SER A 241 14.81 -15.21 15.60
CA SER A 241 14.75 -13.80 15.20
C SER A 241 13.81 -12.94 16.06
N LEU A 242 13.00 -13.57 16.93
CA LEU A 242 11.91 -12.90 17.66
C LEU A 242 12.31 -12.20 18.98
N ARG A 243 13.56 -12.36 19.44
CA ARG A 243 14.01 -12.00 20.81
C ARG A 243 13.57 -10.62 21.29
N TYR A 244 13.63 -9.61 20.43
CA TYR A 244 13.32 -8.21 20.79
C TYR A 244 12.02 -7.67 20.17
N ILE A 245 11.26 -8.51 19.47
CA ILE A 245 10.07 -8.07 18.71
C ILE A 245 8.78 -8.78 19.15
N ALA A 246 8.89 -9.91 19.85
CA ALA A 246 7.73 -10.68 20.29
C ALA A 246 7.51 -10.63 21.81
N SER A 247 6.24 -10.72 22.20
CA SER A 247 5.77 -11.07 23.54
C SER A 247 5.19 -12.50 23.53
N THR A 248 5.12 -13.16 24.67
CA THR A 248 4.51 -14.50 24.81
C THR A 248 3.14 -14.40 25.48
N TYR A 249 2.11 -14.95 24.84
CA TYR A 249 0.81 -15.18 25.46
C TYR A 249 0.84 -16.44 26.33
N ASP A 250 0.50 -16.28 27.60
CA ASP A 250 0.34 -17.35 28.57
C ASP A 250 -1.14 -17.76 28.68
N PRO A 251 -1.53 -18.98 28.22
CA PRO A 251 -2.91 -19.41 28.25
C PRO A 251 -3.44 -19.76 29.65
N TYR A 252 -2.56 -20.00 30.63
CA TYR A 252 -2.97 -20.33 31.99
C TYR A 252 -3.39 -19.08 32.76
N ASP A 253 -2.55 -18.05 32.68
CA ASP A 253 -2.78 -16.77 33.37
C ASP A 253 -3.62 -15.79 32.51
N GLN A 254 -3.86 -16.11 31.24
CA GLN A 254 -4.53 -15.24 30.24
C GLN A 254 -3.90 -13.84 30.14
N ILE A 255 -2.56 -13.80 30.13
CA ILE A 255 -1.80 -12.54 30.00
C ILE A 255 -0.77 -12.62 28.88
N ILE A 256 -0.38 -11.45 28.38
CA ILE A 256 0.74 -11.30 27.47
C ILE A 256 1.93 -10.80 28.28
N ARG A 257 3.01 -11.57 28.31
CA ARG A 257 4.26 -11.23 28.99
C ARG A 257 5.26 -10.72 27.96
N ASP A 258 5.81 -9.54 28.19
CA ASP A 258 6.82 -8.94 27.30
C ASP A 258 8.08 -9.79 27.25
N GLY A 259 8.49 -10.15 26.03
CA GLY A 259 9.64 -11.00 25.76
C GLY A 259 9.28 -12.45 25.41
N LEU A 260 10.34 -13.20 25.11
CA LEU A 260 10.26 -14.54 24.55
C LEU A 260 10.43 -15.61 25.64
N TYR A 261 9.31 -16.14 26.11
CA TYR A 261 9.26 -17.23 27.10
C TYR A 261 8.98 -18.61 26.46
N PRO A 262 9.40 -19.73 27.07
CA PRO A 262 9.05 -21.07 26.59
C PRO A 262 7.53 -21.33 26.62
N GLY A 263 7.02 -22.04 25.61
CA GLY A 263 5.58 -22.31 25.48
C GLY A 263 4.76 -21.07 25.12
N GLY A 264 3.44 -21.23 25.01
CA GLY A 264 2.53 -20.12 24.67
C GLY A 264 2.67 -19.59 23.24
N ARG A 265 1.69 -18.81 22.79
CA ARG A 265 1.69 -18.23 21.42
C ARG A 265 2.59 -16.99 21.39
N LYS A 266 3.37 -16.83 20.31
CA LYS A 266 4.17 -15.62 20.07
C LYS A 266 3.32 -14.55 19.40
N VAL A 267 3.39 -13.35 19.96
CA VAL A 267 2.60 -12.18 19.56
C VAL A 267 3.60 -11.09 19.17
N ILE A 268 3.51 -10.58 17.94
CA ILE A 268 4.43 -9.56 17.44
C ILE A 268 3.97 -8.19 17.96
N THR A 269 4.51 -7.77 19.10
CA THR A 269 4.11 -6.56 19.84
C THR A 269 5.13 -5.44 19.72
N PHE A 270 6.38 -5.75 19.36
CA PHE A 270 7.51 -4.82 19.40
C PHE A 270 7.71 -4.14 20.77
N ALA A 271 7.20 -4.72 21.87
CA ALA A 271 7.21 -4.09 23.20
C ALA A 271 8.62 -3.69 23.66
N ASN A 272 9.62 -4.55 23.40
CA ASN A 272 11.01 -4.26 23.76
C ASN A 272 11.62 -3.06 23.01
N ILE A 273 11.08 -2.74 21.83
CA ILE A 273 11.52 -1.59 21.01
C ILE A 273 10.72 -0.34 21.38
N LEU A 274 9.40 -0.48 21.48
CA LEU A 274 8.50 0.66 21.63
C LEU A 274 8.32 1.13 23.08
N GLN A 275 8.47 0.23 24.05
CA GLN A 275 8.29 0.53 25.48
C GLN A 275 9.61 0.49 26.25
N HIS A 276 10.47 -0.50 25.96
CA HIS A 276 11.72 -0.72 26.69
C HIS A 276 12.97 -0.12 26.03
N ASP A 277 12.80 0.56 24.88
CA ASP A 277 13.84 1.31 24.15
C ASP A 277 15.15 0.52 23.92
N VAL A 278 15.05 -0.78 23.63
CA VAL A 278 16.21 -1.63 23.29
C VAL A 278 16.88 -1.17 21.98
N PHE A 279 16.10 -0.53 21.11
CA PHE A 279 16.55 0.09 19.88
C PHE A 279 15.75 1.39 19.68
N PRO A 280 16.40 2.55 19.49
CA PRO A 280 15.75 3.87 19.55
C PRO A 280 14.97 4.20 18.27
N LEU A 281 14.11 3.29 17.81
CA LEU A 281 13.37 3.39 16.56
C LEU A 281 12.51 4.66 16.52
N ALA A 282 11.73 4.90 17.58
CA ALA A 282 10.84 6.06 17.65
C ALA A 282 11.63 7.37 17.49
N ARG A 283 12.79 7.47 18.16
CA ARG A 283 13.64 8.66 18.07
C ARG A 283 14.27 8.83 16.69
N ILE A 284 14.73 7.74 16.07
CA ILE A 284 15.26 7.77 14.70
C ILE A 284 14.18 8.27 13.74
N LEU A 285 12.97 7.71 13.82
CA LEU A 285 11.87 8.09 12.94
C LEU A 285 11.45 9.55 13.13
N GLN A 286 11.38 10.06 14.37
CA GLN A 286 11.15 11.49 14.61
C GLN A 286 12.16 12.38 13.89
N LEU A 287 13.45 12.02 13.93
CA LEU A 287 14.50 12.81 13.29
C LEU A 287 14.43 12.72 11.77
N VAL A 288 14.27 11.52 11.21
CA VAL A 288 14.22 11.31 9.76
C VAL A 288 13.00 11.99 9.15
N LEU A 289 11.82 11.87 9.77
CA LEU A 289 10.60 12.52 9.29
C LEU A 289 10.72 14.04 9.37
N LYS A 290 11.23 14.58 10.49
CA LYS A 290 11.42 16.02 10.66
C LYS A 290 12.37 16.60 9.62
N TYR A 291 13.54 16.01 9.43
CA TYR A 291 14.51 16.52 8.46
C TYR A 291 14.05 16.28 7.02
N GLY A 292 13.43 15.13 6.73
CA GLY A 292 12.84 14.85 5.43
C GLY A 292 11.79 15.88 5.03
N GLU A 293 10.89 16.23 5.94
CA GLU A 293 9.87 17.26 5.72
C GLU A 293 10.47 18.66 5.53
N GLN A 294 11.49 19.02 6.32
CA GLN A 294 12.18 20.31 6.21
C GLN A 294 12.88 20.49 4.86
N GLU A 295 13.61 19.47 4.41
CA GLU A 295 14.35 19.52 3.15
C GLU A 295 13.42 19.44 1.93
N MET A 296 12.39 18.59 1.98
CA MET A 296 11.40 18.45 0.89
C MET A 296 10.35 19.59 0.88
N ARG A 297 10.25 20.37 1.97
CA ARG A 297 9.24 21.42 2.20
C ARG A 297 7.80 20.94 2.02
N ARG A 298 7.56 19.66 2.25
CA ARG A 298 6.28 18.96 2.14
C ARG A 298 6.31 17.80 3.13
N PRO A 299 5.14 17.32 3.62
CA PRO A 299 5.09 16.09 4.39
C PRO A 299 5.73 14.94 3.59
N VAL A 300 6.34 13.98 4.28
CA VAL A 300 7.09 12.90 3.65
C VAL A 300 6.62 11.54 4.15
N GLU A 301 6.75 10.55 3.27
CA GLU A 301 6.73 9.14 3.60
C GLU A 301 8.14 8.57 3.45
N ILE A 302 8.54 7.70 4.37
CA ILE A 302 9.75 6.91 4.28
C ILE A 302 9.44 5.42 4.39
N GLU A 303 10.19 4.63 3.63
CA GLU A 303 10.28 3.18 3.82
C GLU A 303 11.60 2.86 4.49
N PHE A 304 11.58 1.97 5.47
CA PHE A 304 12.77 1.59 6.21
C PHE A 304 12.80 0.11 6.55
N ALA A 305 14.00 -0.37 6.83
CA ALA A 305 14.23 -1.67 7.45
C ALA A 305 15.23 -1.54 8.60
N ALA A 306 15.17 -2.46 9.55
CA ALA A 306 16.13 -2.52 10.63
C ALA A 306 16.51 -3.96 10.96
N ASN A 307 17.82 -4.16 11.17
CA ASN A 307 18.37 -5.40 11.67
C ASN A 307 18.80 -5.19 13.11
N LEU A 308 18.31 -6.05 14.00
CA LEU A 308 18.82 -6.17 15.36
C LEU A 308 19.88 -7.26 15.35
N HIS A 309 21.03 -6.99 15.97
CA HIS A 309 22.13 -7.93 16.03
C HIS A 309 21.86 -8.95 17.15
N PRO A 310 21.60 -10.25 16.84
CA PRO A 310 21.24 -11.23 17.86
C PRO A 310 22.38 -11.52 18.84
N ASP A 311 23.63 -11.38 18.36
CA ASP A 311 24.86 -11.67 19.12
C ASP A 311 25.45 -10.44 19.83
N GLN A 312 24.91 -9.24 19.59
CA GLN A 312 25.38 -8.00 20.21
C GLN A 312 24.23 -7.28 20.87
N ASP A 313 24.17 -7.39 22.21
CA ASP A 313 23.07 -6.84 22.99
C ASP A 313 22.87 -5.34 22.70
N LYS A 314 21.61 -4.95 22.48
CA LYS A 314 21.17 -3.58 22.18
C LYS A 314 21.87 -2.89 21.00
N LYS A 315 22.34 -3.67 20.02
CA LYS A 315 22.82 -3.10 18.75
C LYS A 315 21.87 -3.42 17.61
N GLY A 316 21.64 -2.42 16.78
CA GLY A 316 20.89 -2.58 15.54
C GLY A 316 21.34 -1.55 14.52
N THR A 317 21.00 -1.80 13.27
CA THR A 317 21.25 -0.87 12.15
C THR A 317 19.93 -0.49 11.52
N PHE A 318 19.68 0.82 11.42
CA PHE A 318 18.54 1.38 10.70
C PHE A 318 18.95 1.67 9.25
N TYR A 319 18.11 1.27 8.31
CA TYR A 319 18.30 1.51 6.89
C TYR A 319 17.12 2.32 6.36
N LEU A 320 17.40 3.55 5.93
CA LEU A 320 16.45 4.33 5.13
C LEU A 320 16.48 3.77 3.71
N LEU A 321 15.37 3.21 3.25
CA LEU A 321 15.28 2.57 1.94
C LEU A 321 14.79 3.53 0.88
N GLN A 322 13.77 4.33 1.20
CA GLN A 322 13.17 5.27 0.29
C GLN A 322 12.57 6.45 1.07
N ILE A 323 12.53 7.62 0.44
CA ILE A 323 11.82 8.80 0.91
C ILE A 323 11.05 9.40 -0.26
N ARG A 324 9.79 9.76 -0.03
CA ARG A 324 8.90 10.39 -1.02
C ARG A 324 8.11 11.53 -0.39
N PRO A 325 7.84 12.63 -1.12
CA PRO A 325 6.90 13.64 -0.66
C PRO A 325 5.47 13.08 -0.69
N ILE A 326 4.65 13.50 0.26
CA ILE A 326 3.21 13.27 0.27
C ILE A 326 2.56 14.48 -0.43
N VAL A 327 1.69 14.20 -1.39
CA VAL A 327 0.93 15.25 -2.09
C VAL A 327 -0.14 15.79 -1.14
N ASP A 328 -0.01 17.06 -0.78
CA ASP A 328 -1.01 17.82 -0.05
C ASP A 328 -1.64 18.84 -1.01
N SER A 329 -2.96 18.78 -1.21
CA SER A 329 -3.68 19.67 -2.11
C SER A 329 -3.89 21.02 -1.43
N LYS A 330 -3.24 22.06 -1.95
CA LYS A 330 -3.28 23.42 -1.40
C LYS A 330 -4.45 24.27 -1.89
N ASP A 331 -5.60 23.65 -2.17
CA ASP A 331 -6.80 24.48 -2.32
C ASP A 331 -7.14 25.10 -0.96
N VAL A 332 -7.80 26.24 -0.95
CA VAL A 332 -8.28 26.87 0.29
C VAL A 332 -9.79 26.71 0.26
N LEU A 333 -10.30 25.78 1.05
CA LEU A 333 -11.73 25.77 1.39
C LEU A 333 -11.98 26.83 2.46
N ASP A 334 -12.69 27.89 2.07
CA ASP A 334 -13.10 28.99 2.94
C ASP A 334 -14.45 28.71 3.66
N GLU A 335 -15.09 27.58 3.33
CA GLU A 335 -16.38 27.16 3.90
C GLU A 335 -16.21 26.16 5.05
N ASP A 336 -16.99 26.34 6.13
CA ASP A 336 -17.06 25.38 7.23
C ASP A 336 -18.05 24.25 6.91
N LEU A 337 -17.52 23.10 6.50
CA LEU A 337 -18.33 21.91 6.16
C LEU A 337 -19.23 21.42 7.31
N ALA A 338 -18.95 21.83 8.54
CA ALA A 338 -19.75 21.53 9.73
C ALA A 338 -21.17 22.12 9.68
N GLN A 339 -21.36 23.21 8.94
CA GLN A 339 -22.63 23.95 8.89
C GLN A 339 -23.61 23.34 7.88
N ILE A 340 -23.18 22.35 7.10
CA ILE A 340 -24.00 21.70 6.07
C ILE A 340 -24.94 20.70 6.76
N PRO A 341 -26.27 20.86 6.64
CA PRO A 341 -27.24 19.96 7.25
C PRO A 341 -27.20 18.55 6.68
N ASP A 342 -27.45 17.54 7.52
CA ASP A 342 -27.46 16.12 7.15
C ASP A 342 -28.49 15.80 6.06
N GLU A 343 -29.56 16.58 5.99
CA GLU A 343 -30.63 16.41 5.00
C GLU A 343 -30.18 16.79 3.58
N GLN A 344 -29.07 17.53 3.45
CA GLN A 344 -28.54 17.99 2.16
C GLN A 344 -27.40 17.11 1.62
N VAL A 345 -26.99 16.07 2.36
CA VAL A 345 -25.83 15.25 1.99
C VAL A 345 -26.25 13.83 1.61
N VAL A 346 -25.59 13.26 0.60
CA VAL A 346 -25.61 11.80 0.37
C VAL A 346 -24.65 11.13 1.36
N LEU A 347 -23.49 11.75 1.58
CA LEU A 347 -22.42 11.24 2.43
C LEU A 347 -21.82 12.38 3.25
N ARG A 348 -21.54 12.12 4.54
CA ARG A 348 -20.66 12.95 5.38
C ARG A 348 -19.69 12.06 6.12
N SER A 349 -18.43 12.48 6.17
CA SER A 349 -17.39 11.83 6.94
C SER A 349 -16.61 12.87 7.76
N ASP A 350 -16.42 12.58 9.05
CA ASP A 350 -15.47 13.28 9.92
C ASP A 350 -14.06 12.64 9.86
N LYS A 351 -13.86 11.72 8.90
CA LYS A 351 -12.62 11.01 8.59
C LYS A 351 -12.39 11.00 7.08
N SER A 352 -12.27 12.20 6.52
CA SER A 352 -12.07 12.44 5.10
C SER A 352 -10.63 12.82 4.78
N LEU A 353 -10.18 12.36 3.62
CA LEU A 353 -8.93 12.71 2.97
C LEU A 353 -9.21 13.35 1.62
N GLY A 354 -8.26 14.17 1.21
CA GLY A 354 -8.38 15.05 0.06
C GLY A 354 -8.63 16.48 0.51
N HIS A 355 -8.37 17.42 -0.39
CA HIS A 355 -8.68 18.82 -0.18
C HIS A 355 -9.22 19.40 -1.47
N GLY A 356 -10.27 20.22 -1.38
CA GLY A 356 -10.86 20.92 -2.51
C GLY A 356 -12.32 20.57 -2.78
N VAL A 357 -12.79 21.01 -3.96
CA VAL A 357 -14.19 20.93 -4.37
C VAL A 357 -14.29 20.29 -5.77
N MET A 358 -15.13 19.26 -5.92
CA MET A 358 -15.43 18.63 -7.22
C MET A 358 -16.91 18.83 -7.54
N ASN A 359 -17.20 19.37 -8.73
CA ASN A 359 -18.55 19.76 -9.16
C ASN A 359 -18.97 19.07 -10.48
N ASP A 360 -18.30 18.00 -10.87
CA ASP A 360 -18.42 17.33 -12.17
C ASP A 360 -18.74 15.83 -12.06
N ILE A 361 -19.24 15.37 -10.90
CA ILE A 361 -19.51 13.96 -10.64
C ILE A 361 -21.01 13.69 -10.66
N TYR A 362 -21.48 12.88 -11.59
CA TYR A 362 -22.91 12.56 -11.77
C TYR A 362 -23.28 11.17 -11.26
N ASP A 363 -22.29 10.32 -11.05
CA ASP A 363 -22.45 8.89 -10.89
C ASP A 363 -21.98 8.44 -9.50
N ILE A 364 -22.78 7.60 -8.85
CA ILE A 364 -22.43 6.89 -7.61
C ILE A 364 -22.65 5.39 -7.79
N VAL A 365 -21.63 4.62 -7.44
CA VAL A 365 -21.63 3.16 -7.45
C VAL A 365 -21.44 2.69 -6.02
N TYR A 366 -22.34 1.85 -5.53
CA TYR A 366 -22.23 1.30 -4.19
C TYR A 366 -22.47 -0.20 -4.13
N VAL A 367 -21.81 -0.85 -3.18
CA VAL A 367 -22.02 -2.26 -2.86
C VAL A 367 -23.30 -2.39 -2.04
N LYS A 368 -24.21 -3.25 -2.48
CA LYS A 368 -25.43 -3.58 -1.76
C LYS A 368 -25.10 -4.23 -0.43
N THR A 369 -25.60 -3.65 0.65
CA THR A 369 -25.33 -4.08 2.03
C THR A 369 -26.30 -5.16 2.52
N GLU A 370 -27.51 -5.23 1.95
CA GLU A 370 -28.48 -6.28 2.26
C GLU A 370 -27.94 -7.66 1.83
N GLY A 371 -27.78 -8.57 2.80
CA GLY A 371 -27.23 -9.90 2.56
C GLY A 371 -25.72 -9.93 2.23
N TYR A 372 -24.98 -8.86 2.53
CA TYR A 372 -23.53 -8.82 2.29
C TYR A 372 -22.80 -9.92 3.07
N SER A 373 -21.82 -10.55 2.41
CA SER A 373 -20.91 -11.53 2.99
C SER A 373 -19.51 -11.31 2.43
N ALA A 374 -18.50 -11.24 3.31
CA ALA A 374 -17.10 -11.09 2.93
C ALA A 374 -16.59 -12.23 2.03
N SER A 375 -17.25 -13.39 2.04
CA SER A 375 -16.97 -14.48 1.08
C SER A 375 -17.15 -14.08 -0.39
N ASN A 376 -17.91 -13.02 -0.66
CA ASN A 376 -18.18 -12.53 -2.02
C ASN A 376 -17.22 -11.40 -2.45
N ASN A 377 -16.31 -10.95 -1.59
CA ASN A 377 -15.46 -9.79 -1.85
C ASN A 377 -14.65 -9.89 -3.14
N GLN A 378 -14.21 -11.09 -3.50
CA GLN A 378 -13.50 -11.31 -4.76
C GLN A 378 -14.40 -11.17 -5.99
N ALA A 379 -15.66 -11.59 -5.91
CA ALA A 379 -16.64 -11.39 -6.98
C ALA A 379 -17.03 -9.90 -7.10
N ILE A 380 -17.15 -9.20 -5.97
CA ILE A 380 -17.41 -7.76 -5.92
C ILE A 380 -16.27 -6.99 -6.61
N ALA A 381 -15.01 -7.31 -6.31
CA ALA A 381 -13.86 -6.68 -6.95
C ALA A 381 -13.89 -6.82 -8.49
N TRP A 382 -14.32 -7.98 -9.00
CA TRP A 382 -14.43 -8.21 -10.45
C TRP A 382 -15.56 -7.41 -11.10
N GLU A 383 -16.73 -7.32 -10.45
CA GLU A 383 -17.83 -6.48 -10.96
C GLU A 383 -17.44 -4.99 -10.97
N ILE A 384 -16.71 -4.53 -9.96
CA ILE A 384 -16.20 -3.15 -9.88
C ILE A 384 -15.20 -2.87 -11.00
N GLU A 385 -14.24 -3.78 -11.24
CA GLU A 385 -13.26 -3.63 -12.32
C GLU A 385 -13.95 -3.45 -13.68
N LYS A 386 -15.01 -4.22 -13.94
CA LYS A 386 -15.77 -4.13 -15.19
C LYS A 386 -16.49 -2.78 -15.34
N LEU A 387 -17.10 -2.27 -14.28
CA LEU A 387 -17.73 -0.94 -14.28
C LEU A 387 -16.69 0.16 -14.44
N ASN A 388 -15.56 0.09 -13.72
CA ASN A 388 -14.50 1.07 -13.79
C ASN A 388 -13.95 1.23 -15.21
N ARG A 389 -13.79 0.12 -15.96
CA ARG A 389 -13.40 0.17 -17.38
C ARG A 389 -14.39 0.99 -18.22
N GLN A 390 -15.70 0.83 -18.01
CA GLN A 390 -16.71 1.60 -18.73
C GLN A 390 -16.61 3.10 -18.43
N PHE A 391 -16.37 3.47 -17.15
CA PHE A 391 -16.15 4.87 -16.76
C PHE A 391 -14.89 5.46 -17.39
N LEU A 392 -13.79 4.69 -17.45
CA LEU A 392 -12.56 5.11 -18.13
C LEU A 392 -12.79 5.32 -19.63
N ASP A 393 -13.46 4.39 -20.31
CA ASP A 393 -13.78 4.49 -21.75
C ASP A 393 -14.67 5.70 -22.07
N GLU A 394 -15.57 6.08 -21.15
CA GLU A 394 -16.42 7.26 -21.27
C GLU A 394 -15.73 8.57 -20.81
N GLY A 395 -14.54 8.49 -20.21
CA GLY A 395 -13.84 9.65 -19.64
C GLY A 395 -14.58 10.29 -18.46
N LYS A 396 -15.30 9.49 -17.66
CA LYS A 396 -16.14 9.96 -16.55
C LYS A 396 -15.63 9.47 -15.20
N GLY A 397 -15.83 10.29 -14.17
CA GLY A 397 -15.55 9.93 -12.79
C GLY A 397 -16.81 9.55 -12.01
N TYR A 398 -16.65 8.81 -10.91
CA TYR A 398 -17.77 8.41 -10.05
C TYR A 398 -17.40 8.36 -8.56
N VAL A 399 -18.40 8.36 -7.69
CA VAL A 399 -18.25 8.06 -6.25
C VAL A 399 -18.39 6.55 -6.04
N LEU A 400 -17.44 5.91 -5.37
CA LEU A 400 -17.46 4.49 -5.04
C LEU A 400 -17.69 4.29 -3.54
N VAL A 401 -18.70 3.51 -3.16
CA VAL A 401 -19.02 3.21 -1.75
C VAL A 401 -19.04 1.70 -1.52
N GLY A 402 -18.39 1.22 -0.46
CA GLY A 402 -18.40 -0.21 -0.17
C GLY A 402 -17.96 -0.56 1.24
N PRO A 403 -18.30 -1.77 1.72
CA PRO A 403 -18.04 -2.18 3.08
C PRO A 403 -16.58 -2.59 3.35
N GLY A 404 -16.05 -2.19 4.50
CA GLY A 404 -14.70 -2.53 4.97
C GLY A 404 -13.57 -1.94 4.14
N ARG A 405 -12.43 -2.63 4.06
CA ARG A 405 -11.23 -2.10 3.39
C ARG A 405 -11.30 -2.18 1.87
N TRP A 406 -10.78 -1.16 1.20
CA TRP A 406 -10.42 -1.24 -0.22
C TRP A 406 -8.95 -1.67 -0.39
N GLY A 407 -8.71 -2.67 -1.25
CA GLY A 407 -7.36 -3.10 -1.60
C GLY A 407 -6.64 -3.98 -0.58
N SER A 408 -7.40 -4.67 0.28
CA SER A 408 -6.85 -5.68 1.20
C SER A 408 -6.49 -6.97 0.46
N SER A 409 -5.31 -7.53 0.74
CA SER A 409 -4.96 -8.90 0.30
C SER A 409 -5.69 -9.99 1.11
N ASP A 410 -6.21 -9.65 2.29
CA ASP A 410 -7.14 -10.50 3.04
C ASP A 410 -8.58 -10.15 2.66
N THR A 411 -9.21 -11.03 1.87
CA THR A 411 -10.59 -10.86 1.40
C THR A 411 -11.61 -10.90 2.53
N TRP A 412 -11.27 -11.43 3.70
CA TRP A 412 -12.14 -11.38 4.88
C TRP A 412 -12.16 -10.00 5.53
N LEU A 413 -11.15 -9.16 5.30
CA LEU A 413 -11.06 -7.80 5.85
C LEU A 413 -11.48 -6.72 4.85
N GLY A 414 -11.55 -7.02 3.56
CA GLY A 414 -11.97 -6.03 2.57
C GLY A 414 -12.14 -6.56 1.16
N ILE A 415 -12.51 -5.66 0.26
CA ILE A 415 -12.66 -5.93 -1.17
C ILE A 415 -11.27 -5.84 -1.83
N PRO A 416 -10.76 -6.94 -2.43
CA PRO A 416 -9.39 -7.03 -2.96
C PRO A 416 -9.26 -6.35 -4.33
N VAL A 417 -9.56 -5.06 -4.41
CA VAL A 417 -9.32 -4.26 -5.63
C VAL A 417 -7.86 -3.84 -5.72
N LYS A 418 -7.30 -3.85 -6.92
CA LYS A 418 -6.07 -3.11 -7.20
C LYS A 418 -6.44 -1.69 -7.65
N TRP A 419 -5.48 -0.77 -7.63
CA TRP A 419 -5.69 0.59 -8.10
C TRP A 419 -6.30 0.68 -9.52
N PRO A 420 -5.82 -0.07 -10.54
CA PRO A 420 -6.43 -0.07 -11.87
C PRO A 420 -7.90 -0.52 -11.91
N HIS A 421 -8.38 -1.22 -10.89
CA HIS A 421 -9.77 -1.69 -10.83
C HIS A 421 -10.74 -0.58 -10.42
N ILE A 422 -10.26 0.53 -9.88
CA ILE A 422 -11.09 1.65 -9.36
C ILE A 422 -10.55 3.03 -9.75
N SER A 423 -9.65 3.10 -10.72
CA SER A 423 -8.91 4.31 -11.08
C SER A 423 -9.77 5.46 -11.64
N ALA A 424 -11.01 5.20 -12.06
CA ALA A 424 -11.97 6.26 -12.43
C ALA A 424 -12.76 6.80 -11.24
N ALA A 425 -12.65 6.20 -10.05
CA ALA A 425 -13.30 6.74 -8.85
C ALA A 425 -12.64 8.07 -8.45
N ARG A 426 -13.48 9.09 -8.21
CA ARG A 426 -13.08 10.42 -7.74
C ARG A 426 -13.24 10.57 -6.23
N VAL A 427 -14.15 9.79 -5.65
CA VAL A 427 -14.32 9.64 -4.21
C VAL A 427 -14.49 8.16 -3.91
N ILE A 428 -13.78 7.65 -2.91
CA ILE A 428 -13.88 6.28 -2.41
C ILE A 428 -14.31 6.33 -0.95
N VAL A 429 -15.30 5.52 -0.60
CA VAL A 429 -15.88 5.49 0.73
C VAL A 429 -15.76 4.08 1.30
N GLU A 430 -15.12 3.97 2.46
CA GLU A 430 -15.16 2.79 3.32
C GLU A 430 -16.34 2.93 4.28
N ALA A 431 -17.37 2.11 4.06
CA ALA A 431 -18.55 2.05 4.91
C ALA A 431 -18.38 0.95 5.98
N GLY A 432 -18.55 1.30 7.25
CA GLY A 432 -18.61 0.32 8.34
C GLY A 432 -19.93 -0.45 8.36
N LEU A 433 -19.87 -1.74 8.65
CA LEU A 433 -21.05 -2.55 8.97
C LEU A 433 -21.00 -2.98 10.44
N THR A 434 -22.17 -3.28 11.01
CA THR A 434 -22.37 -3.67 12.42
C THR A 434 -21.39 -4.74 12.91
N ASN A 435 -21.07 -5.71 12.04
CA ASN A 435 -20.17 -6.83 12.32
C ASN A 435 -18.92 -6.86 11.40
N TYR A 436 -18.61 -5.74 10.73
CA TYR A 436 -17.49 -5.63 9.80
C TYR A 436 -16.73 -4.34 10.08
N ARG A 437 -15.80 -4.42 11.04
CA ARG A 437 -14.90 -3.32 11.41
C ARG A 437 -13.51 -3.62 10.91
N VAL A 438 -12.90 -2.64 10.26
CA VAL A 438 -11.57 -2.77 9.71
C VAL A 438 -10.90 -1.41 9.88
N ASP A 439 -9.65 -1.35 10.37
CA ASP A 439 -8.97 -0.05 10.48
C ASP A 439 -8.80 0.55 9.08
N PRO A 440 -8.74 1.89 8.92
CA PRO A 440 -8.57 2.48 7.60
C PRO A 440 -7.29 2.02 6.89
N SER A 441 -7.27 2.03 5.56
CA SER A 441 -6.16 1.53 4.72
C SER A 441 -4.87 2.37 4.77
N GLN A 442 -4.63 3.14 5.84
CA GLN A 442 -3.45 3.97 6.04
C GLN A 442 -2.18 3.12 6.18
N GLY A 443 -1.40 3.00 5.12
CA GLY A 443 -0.24 2.10 5.15
C GLY A 443 0.27 1.71 3.79
N THR A 444 -0.64 1.50 2.84
CA THR A 444 -0.38 0.78 1.59
C THR A 444 -0.01 1.71 0.44
N HIS A 445 0.60 1.17 -0.63
CA HIS A 445 0.75 1.90 -1.89
C HIS A 445 -0.59 2.33 -2.48
N PHE A 446 -1.65 1.54 -2.25
CA PHE A 446 -3.01 1.90 -2.59
C PHE A 446 -3.42 3.27 -1.98
N PHE A 447 -3.09 3.50 -0.71
CA PHE A 447 -3.35 4.78 -0.03
C PHE A 447 -2.56 5.95 -0.61
N GLN A 448 -1.32 5.72 -1.04
CA GLN A 448 -0.51 6.78 -1.67
C GLN A 448 -1.04 7.19 -3.04
N ASN A 449 -1.53 6.22 -3.81
CA ASN A 449 -2.16 6.52 -5.09
C ASN A 449 -3.41 7.39 -4.84
N LEU A 450 -4.26 7.04 -3.86
CA LEU A 450 -5.43 7.88 -3.51
C LEU A 450 -5.08 9.35 -3.28
N THR A 451 -4.07 9.63 -2.45
CA THR A 451 -3.67 11.01 -2.14
C THR A 451 -3.03 11.72 -3.35
N SER A 452 -2.21 11.00 -4.13
CA SER A 452 -1.50 11.58 -5.28
C SER A 452 -2.41 11.96 -6.44
N PHE A 453 -3.53 11.25 -6.62
CA PHE A 453 -4.54 11.56 -7.65
C PHE A 453 -5.60 12.57 -7.20
N GLY A 454 -5.51 13.06 -5.96
CA GLY A 454 -6.54 13.91 -5.38
C GLY A 454 -7.89 13.21 -5.26
N VAL A 455 -7.90 11.87 -5.17
CA VAL A 455 -9.13 11.11 -4.95
C VAL A 455 -9.56 11.31 -3.51
N GLY A 456 -10.81 11.72 -3.32
CA GLY A 456 -11.40 11.83 -2.01
C GLY A 456 -11.51 10.47 -1.35
N TYR A 457 -11.13 10.36 -0.08
CA TYR A 457 -11.22 9.08 0.63
C TYR A 457 -11.89 9.24 1.98
N PHE A 458 -13.07 8.65 2.12
CA PHE A 458 -13.97 8.88 3.26
C PHE A 458 -14.12 7.58 4.04
N THR A 459 -14.08 7.67 5.37
CA THR A 459 -14.52 6.58 6.24
C THR A 459 -15.84 6.97 6.90
N VAL A 460 -16.87 6.14 6.74
CA VAL A 460 -18.22 6.40 7.28
C VAL A 460 -18.72 5.18 8.05
N ASN A 461 -19.05 5.37 9.33
CA ASN A 461 -19.64 4.35 10.19
C ASN A 461 -21.01 4.84 10.68
N ALA A 462 -21.99 4.94 9.78
CA ALA A 462 -23.32 5.45 10.09
C ALA A 462 -23.99 4.74 11.28
N TYR A 463 -23.75 3.44 11.47
CA TYR A 463 -24.29 2.67 12.60
C TYR A 463 -23.78 3.16 13.98
N MET A 464 -22.59 3.77 14.05
CA MET A 464 -22.01 4.31 15.28
C MET A 464 -22.21 5.82 15.42
N ASN A 465 -23.08 6.43 14.60
CA ASN A 465 -23.22 7.88 14.48
C ASN A 465 -21.90 8.60 14.13
N ASP A 466 -21.00 7.93 13.40
CA ASP A 466 -19.73 8.46 12.92
C ASP A 466 -19.84 8.67 11.40
N GLY A 467 -20.34 9.84 11.01
CA GLY A 467 -20.68 10.19 9.63
C GLY A 467 -22.14 9.91 9.22
N VAL A 468 -22.49 10.29 7.99
CA VAL A 468 -23.82 10.12 7.38
C VAL A 468 -23.66 9.34 6.08
N TYR A 469 -24.52 8.35 5.85
CA TYR A 469 -24.64 7.65 4.58
C TYR A 469 -26.12 7.40 4.28
N ASN A 470 -26.70 8.22 3.41
CA ASN A 470 -28.11 8.18 3.06
C ASN A 470 -28.38 7.10 2.00
N GLN A 471 -28.21 5.84 2.38
CA GLN A 471 -28.43 4.70 1.48
C GLN A 471 -29.89 4.59 1.02
N GLU A 472 -30.86 4.88 1.89
CA GLU A 472 -32.29 4.87 1.54
C GLU A 472 -32.62 5.85 0.39
N TYR A 473 -31.98 7.03 0.39
CA TYR A 473 -32.12 8.00 -0.69
C TYR A 473 -31.60 7.43 -2.02
N LEU A 474 -30.45 6.74 -2.01
CA LEU A 474 -29.88 6.10 -3.20
C LEU A 474 -30.72 4.93 -3.69
N ASP A 475 -31.24 4.12 -2.77
CA ASP A 475 -32.08 2.96 -3.09
C ASP A 475 -33.44 3.37 -3.69
N ALA A 476 -33.91 4.59 -3.41
CA ALA A 476 -35.11 5.18 -4.03
C ALA A 476 -34.87 5.72 -5.46
N GLN A 477 -33.63 5.96 -5.88
CA GLN A 477 -33.32 6.44 -7.22
C GLN A 477 -33.36 5.32 -8.26
N PRO A 478 -33.67 5.62 -9.53
CA PRO A 478 -33.57 4.64 -10.61
C PRO A 478 -32.12 4.19 -10.82
N ALA A 479 -31.88 2.88 -10.84
CA ALA A 479 -30.57 2.33 -11.16
C ALA A 479 -30.32 2.37 -12.67
N VAL A 480 -29.18 2.91 -13.08
CA VAL A 480 -28.69 2.82 -14.47
C VAL A 480 -28.27 1.37 -14.77
N GLN A 481 -27.57 0.78 -13.81
CA GLN A 481 -27.16 -0.61 -13.84
C GLN A 481 -27.27 -1.18 -12.43
N GLU A 482 -27.81 -2.39 -12.35
CA GLU A 482 -27.85 -3.15 -11.10
C GLU A 482 -27.36 -4.58 -11.36
N THR A 483 -26.36 -5.01 -10.61
CA THR A 483 -25.80 -6.36 -10.67
C THR A 483 -26.21 -7.15 -9.43
N LYS A 484 -25.60 -8.32 -9.22
CA LYS A 484 -25.83 -9.09 -8.00
C LYS A 484 -25.38 -8.32 -6.75
N PHE A 485 -24.25 -7.63 -6.82
CA PHE A 485 -23.65 -6.98 -5.66
C PHE A 485 -23.58 -5.45 -5.74
N LEU A 486 -23.63 -4.86 -6.93
CA LEU A 486 -23.44 -3.43 -7.13
C LEU A 486 -24.73 -2.77 -7.62
N ARG A 487 -24.88 -1.50 -7.25
CA ARG A 487 -25.90 -0.60 -7.78
C ARG A 487 -25.24 0.70 -8.23
N HIS A 488 -25.58 1.11 -9.44
CA HIS A 488 -25.09 2.34 -10.07
C HIS A 488 -26.27 3.29 -10.27
N VAL A 489 -26.18 4.46 -9.66
CA VAL A 489 -27.14 5.56 -9.77
C VAL A 489 -26.47 6.72 -10.49
N ARG A 490 -27.18 7.32 -11.44
CA ARG A 490 -26.76 8.56 -12.12
C ARG A 490 -27.80 9.65 -11.86
N PHE A 491 -27.32 10.83 -11.53
CA PHE A 491 -28.14 12.02 -11.36
C PHE A 491 -28.12 12.89 -12.63
N GLU A 492 -29.16 13.71 -12.81
CA GLU A 492 -29.22 14.67 -13.93
C GLU A 492 -28.32 15.90 -13.67
N GLN A 493 -28.18 16.30 -12.40
CA GLN A 493 -27.29 17.36 -11.95
C GLN A 493 -26.06 16.76 -11.28
N PRO A 494 -24.89 17.42 -11.34
CA PRO A 494 -23.70 16.93 -10.68
C PRO A 494 -23.86 17.00 -9.16
N MET A 495 -23.36 15.98 -8.47
CA MET A 495 -23.08 16.05 -7.05
C MET A 495 -21.89 16.98 -6.81
N VAL A 496 -21.96 17.74 -5.71
CA VAL A 496 -20.86 18.57 -5.25
C VAL A 496 -20.15 17.83 -4.11
N VAL A 497 -18.87 17.55 -4.30
CA VAL A 497 -17.99 16.98 -3.27
C VAL A 497 -17.14 18.09 -2.69
N LYS A 498 -17.12 18.22 -1.36
CA LYS A 498 -16.24 19.18 -0.67
C LYS A 498 -15.43 18.45 0.38
N MET A 499 -14.12 18.70 0.44
CA MET A 499 -13.18 18.00 1.33
C MET A 499 -12.24 19.00 2.00
N ASP A 500 -12.30 19.07 3.32
CA ASP A 500 -11.37 19.83 4.15
C ASP A 500 -10.42 18.85 4.86
N GLY A 501 -9.32 18.50 4.19
CA GLY A 501 -8.25 17.67 4.74
C GLY A 501 -7.56 18.23 5.99
N LYS A 502 -7.69 19.53 6.34
CA LYS A 502 -7.14 20.07 7.59
C LYS A 502 -8.03 19.75 8.79
N LYS A 503 -9.34 19.70 8.57
CA LYS A 503 -10.34 19.32 9.58
C LYS A 503 -10.76 17.85 9.47
N ASN A 504 -10.15 17.08 8.56
CA ASN A 504 -10.53 15.72 8.20
C ASN A 504 -12.02 15.55 7.85
N ARG A 505 -12.66 16.57 7.26
CA ARG A 505 -14.10 16.57 6.97
C ARG A 505 -14.38 16.51 5.49
N GLY A 506 -15.35 15.70 5.09
CA GLY A 506 -15.76 15.56 3.70
C GLY A 506 -17.26 15.37 3.58
N VAL A 507 -17.85 16.00 2.56
CA VAL A 507 -19.26 15.87 2.24
C VAL A 507 -19.45 15.61 0.75
N VAL A 508 -20.44 14.78 0.42
CA VAL A 508 -21.02 14.67 -0.93
C VAL A 508 -22.44 15.18 -0.82
N LEU A 509 -22.71 16.32 -1.45
CA LEU A 509 -24.04 16.93 -1.44
C LEU A 509 -24.99 16.16 -2.34
N MET A 510 -26.26 16.12 -1.95
CA MET A 510 -27.32 15.71 -2.86
C MET A 510 -27.32 16.67 -4.07
N PRO A 511 -27.49 16.17 -5.30
CA PRO A 511 -27.67 17.05 -6.44
C PRO A 511 -28.95 17.87 -6.24
N ASP A 512 -28.88 19.18 -6.45
CA ASP A 512 -30.03 20.07 -6.31
C ASP A 512 -31.14 19.63 -7.28
N GLY A 513 -32.19 19.01 -6.74
CA GLY A 513 -33.30 18.49 -7.52
C GLY A 513 -34.57 18.26 -6.70
N GLY A 514 -35.34 19.34 -6.45
CA GLY A 514 -36.76 19.22 -6.09
C GLY A 514 -37.34 20.15 -5.01
N GLN A 515 -37.02 21.45 -4.97
CA GLN A 515 -38.03 22.45 -4.58
C GLN A 515 -38.46 23.21 -5.84
N GLY A 516 -39.53 22.73 -6.45
CA GLY A 516 -40.30 23.38 -7.50
C GLY A 516 -41.74 22.94 -7.39
#